data_AF-A0AAU6YBX2-F1
#
_entry.id   AF-A0AAU6YBX2-F1
#
_cell.length_a   1.000
_cell.length_b   1.000
_cell.length_c   1.000
_cell.angle_alpha   90.00
_cell.angle_beta   90.00
_cell.angle_gamma   90.00
#
_symmetry.space_group_name_H-M   'P 1'
#
loop_
_entity.id
_entity.type
_entity.pdbx_description
1 polymer ?
#
loop_
_entity_poly.entity_id
_entity_poly.type
_entity_poly.pdbx_seq_one_letter_code
_entity_poly.pdbx_strand_id
1 'polypeptide(L)'
;MKEVKEKRTKKLEMKVNPSYISLLSEIADTYRINNVSTLVDMMLNGKSLTRSQSGRDTMKITGNVASQSTQSIQLVKAVIKNAKVKKKPLAIKEINELRAGFRVLHGEDNADVLEIFQDNIESLAKGIGNIITNNIRYEPDTSKEALRFKRRLSEIDVNGRLPRKRNFYSRHTDATYAKHFKNNGVFKAGERPDAYNRRALKHSLATRADFMIEHVNPDQFKKAFELLKRWNAINKEINTALLEGASHGITELFKEITALKKEANQ
;
A
#
# COMPACT_ATOMS: atom_id res chain seq x y z
N MET A 1 23.76 -10.81 -7.42
CA MET A 1 24.94 -10.14 -6.81
C MET A 1 24.44 -9.15 -5.77
N LYS A 2 24.92 -9.20 -4.52
CA LYS A 2 24.60 -8.15 -3.53
C LYS A 2 25.32 -6.88 -3.97
N GLU A 3 24.58 -5.84 -4.36
CA GLU A 3 25.16 -4.51 -4.61
C GLU A 3 25.98 -4.10 -3.38
N VAL A 4 27.28 -3.92 -3.57
CA VAL A 4 28.14 -3.32 -2.54
C VAL A 4 27.67 -1.88 -2.38
N LYS A 5 26.99 -1.57 -1.27
CA LYS A 5 26.58 -0.20 -0.95
C LYS A 5 27.83 0.67 -0.85
N GLU A 6 28.06 1.53 -1.83
CA GLU A 6 29.16 2.49 -1.81
C GLU A 6 29.08 3.37 -0.55
N LYS A 7 30.22 3.55 0.13
CA LYS A 7 30.29 4.34 1.36
C LYS A 7 30.14 5.83 1.04
N ARG A 8 29.26 6.51 1.77
CA ARG A 8 29.05 7.97 1.68
C ARG A 8 30.12 8.73 2.49
N THR A 9 31.32 8.87 1.92
CA THR A 9 32.49 9.45 2.59
C THR A 9 32.55 10.98 2.52
N LYS A 10 31.90 11.62 1.54
CA LYS A 10 31.98 13.07 1.34
C LYS A 10 30.90 13.81 2.10
N LYS A 11 31.32 14.69 3.02
CA LYS A 11 30.44 15.58 3.79
C LYS A 11 30.39 16.95 3.14
N LEU A 12 29.19 17.45 2.90
CA LEU A 12 28.91 18.82 2.51
C LEU A 12 28.27 19.53 3.69
N GLU A 13 28.81 20.68 4.08
CA GLU A 13 28.26 21.53 5.13
C GLU A 13 28.23 22.98 4.64
N MET A 14 27.13 23.67 4.88
CA MET A 14 27.00 25.07 4.49
C MET A 14 25.91 25.77 5.32
N LYS A 15 25.88 27.09 5.25
CA LYS A 15 24.72 27.88 5.69
C LYS A 15 23.67 27.82 4.59
N VAL A 16 22.41 27.54 4.92
CA VAL A 16 21.29 27.53 3.96
C VAL A 16 20.12 28.31 4.57
N ASN A 17 19.34 28.98 3.73
CA ASN A 17 18.07 29.57 4.13
C ASN A 17 17.23 28.57 4.98
N PRO A 18 16.87 28.88 6.23
CA PRO A 18 16.09 27.98 7.08
C PRO A 18 14.76 27.53 6.45
N SER A 19 14.11 28.39 5.66
CA SER A 19 12.87 28.02 4.95
C SER A 19 13.11 26.95 3.87
N TYR A 20 14.30 26.93 3.26
CA TYR A 20 14.68 25.88 2.31
C TYR A 20 14.91 24.55 3.03
N ILE A 21 15.57 24.57 4.20
CA ILE A 21 15.75 23.36 5.03
C ILE A 21 14.39 22.83 5.51
N SER A 22 13.50 23.72 5.96
CA SER A 22 12.14 23.35 6.37
C SER A 22 11.38 22.65 5.23
N LEU A 23 11.52 23.14 3.99
CA LEU A 23 10.94 22.47 2.82
C LEU A 23 11.53 21.08 2.60
N LEU A 24 12.85 20.91 2.74
CA LEU A 24 13.48 19.59 2.61
C LEU A 24 13.01 18.63 3.72
N SER A 25 12.82 19.11 4.95
CA SER A 25 12.24 18.32 6.03
C SER A 25 10.78 17.94 5.72
N GLU A 26 9.94 18.88 5.27
CA GLU A 26 8.55 18.61 4.86
C GLU A 26 8.48 17.51 3.77
N ILE A 27 9.38 17.56 2.79
CA ILE A 27 9.48 16.53 1.74
C ILE A 27 9.92 15.19 2.34
N ALA A 28 10.95 15.18 3.19
CA ALA A 28 11.42 13.96 3.82
C ALA A 28 10.30 13.28 4.61
N ASP A 29 9.54 14.03 5.40
CA ASP A 29 8.43 13.51 6.19
C ASP A 29 7.29 12.97 5.30
N THR A 30 6.92 13.72 4.25
CA THR A 30 5.83 13.32 3.34
C THR A 30 6.11 12.00 2.63
N TYR A 31 7.38 11.77 2.28
CA TYR A 31 7.83 10.56 1.58
C TYR A 31 8.47 9.52 2.52
N ARG A 32 8.34 9.70 3.85
CA ARG A 32 8.85 8.80 4.91
C ARG A 32 10.35 8.50 4.77
N ILE A 33 11.14 9.51 4.45
CA ILE A 33 12.60 9.43 4.34
C ILE A 33 13.21 9.85 5.67
N ASN A 34 14.06 8.98 6.23
CA ASN A 34 14.58 9.10 7.60
C ASN A 34 15.20 10.45 7.97
N ASN A 35 15.82 11.16 7.02
CA ASN A 35 16.41 12.47 7.25
C ASN A 35 16.70 13.22 5.95
N VAL A 36 16.88 14.54 6.07
CA VAL A 36 17.22 15.46 4.98
C VAL A 36 18.49 15.05 4.24
N SER A 37 19.53 14.55 4.92
CA SER A 37 20.75 14.10 4.24
C SER A 37 20.49 12.94 3.28
N THR A 38 19.60 12.02 3.65
CA THR A 38 19.24 10.86 2.83
C THR A 38 18.36 11.29 1.66
N LEU A 39 17.40 12.18 1.90
CA LEU A 39 16.57 12.79 0.85
C LEU A 39 17.45 13.45 -0.22
N VAL A 40 18.36 14.34 0.19
CA VAL A 40 19.23 15.08 -0.74
C VAL A 40 20.08 14.10 -1.54
N ASP A 41 20.65 13.08 -0.92
CA ASP A 41 21.43 12.06 -1.64
C ASP A 41 20.60 11.29 -2.67
N MET A 42 19.35 10.93 -2.34
CA MET A 42 18.43 10.29 -3.28
C MET A 42 18.13 11.18 -4.49
N MET A 43 17.77 12.44 -4.24
CA MET A 43 17.44 13.41 -5.30
C MET A 43 18.65 13.70 -6.21
N LEU A 44 19.84 13.88 -5.65
CA LEU A 44 21.05 14.10 -6.46
C LEU A 44 21.36 12.90 -7.35
N ASN A 45 21.16 11.68 -6.85
CA ASN A 45 21.30 10.46 -7.64
C ASN A 45 20.15 10.23 -8.64
N GLY A 46 19.15 11.12 -8.70
CA GLY A 46 18.00 10.98 -9.60
C GLY A 46 17.08 9.83 -9.23
N LYS A 47 17.05 9.43 -7.96
CA LYS A 47 16.10 8.43 -7.47
C LYS A 47 14.73 9.07 -7.28
N SER A 48 13.70 8.41 -7.81
CA SER A 48 12.31 8.79 -7.59
C SER A 48 11.94 8.67 -6.10
N LEU A 49 11.35 9.72 -5.56
CA LEU A 49 10.84 9.77 -4.19
C LEU A 49 9.43 9.22 -4.21
N THR A 50 9.24 8.05 -3.60
CA THR A 50 7.96 7.34 -3.68
C THR A 50 7.25 7.34 -2.35
N ARG A 51 5.95 7.65 -2.35
CA ARG A 51 5.08 7.43 -1.18
C ARG A 51 4.08 6.31 -1.46
N SER A 52 3.90 5.44 -0.47
CA SER A 52 2.89 4.37 -0.54
C SER A 52 1.49 4.93 -0.28
N GLN A 53 0.63 4.81 -1.28
CA GLN A 53 -0.82 4.87 -1.14
C GLN A 53 -1.44 3.46 -1.15
N SER A 54 -0.75 2.50 -1.76
CA SER A 54 -1.06 1.06 -1.74
C SER A 54 -1.41 0.52 -0.35
N GLY A 55 -0.72 0.98 0.70
CA GLY A 55 -1.01 0.56 2.09
C GLY A 55 -2.42 0.95 2.58
N ARG A 56 -2.90 2.16 2.24
CA ARG A 56 -4.26 2.60 2.63
C ARG A 56 -5.33 1.82 1.86
N ASP A 57 -5.12 1.64 0.57
CA ASP A 57 -6.03 0.88 -0.30
C ASP A 57 -6.12 -0.59 0.14
N THR A 58 -4.96 -1.17 0.48
CA THR A 58 -4.86 -2.53 1.03
C THR A 58 -5.62 -2.67 2.34
N MET A 59 -5.39 -1.76 3.30
CA MET A 59 -6.08 -1.80 4.61
C MET A 59 -7.60 -1.74 4.48
N LYS A 60 -8.11 -0.92 3.55
CA LYS A 60 -9.55 -0.81 3.28
C LYS A 60 -10.14 -2.12 2.78
N ILE A 61 -9.44 -2.80 1.88
CA ILE A 61 -9.87 -4.09 1.32
C ILE A 61 -9.76 -5.19 2.38
N THR A 62 -8.64 -5.30 3.10
CA THR A 62 -8.45 -6.33 4.13
C THR A 62 -9.44 -6.19 5.29
N GLY A 63 -9.76 -4.96 5.70
CA GLY A 63 -10.78 -4.71 6.71
C GLY A 63 -12.17 -5.19 6.28
N ASN A 64 -12.53 -4.95 5.01
CA ASN A 64 -13.78 -5.47 4.45
C ASN A 64 -13.77 -7.01 4.36
N VAL A 65 -12.70 -7.63 3.87
CA VAL A 65 -12.57 -9.10 3.80
C VAL A 65 -12.80 -9.75 5.17
N ALA A 66 -12.16 -9.23 6.22
CA ALA A 66 -12.27 -9.79 7.58
C ALA A 66 -13.70 -9.69 8.12
N SER A 67 -14.36 -8.54 7.91
CA SER A 67 -15.76 -8.33 8.30
C SER A 67 -16.71 -9.31 7.59
N GLN A 68 -16.58 -9.40 6.26
CA GLN A 68 -17.41 -10.28 5.45
C GLN A 68 -17.19 -11.77 5.77
N SER A 69 -15.94 -12.18 5.99
CA SER A 69 -15.58 -13.54 6.42
C SER A 69 -16.26 -13.90 7.73
N THR A 70 -16.16 -13.00 8.72
CA THR A 70 -16.77 -13.20 10.04
C THR A 70 -18.28 -13.33 9.92
N GLN A 71 -18.93 -12.43 9.17
CA GLN A 71 -20.37 -12.46 8.97
C GLN A 71 -20.83 -13.77 8.31
N SER A 72 -20.19 -14.17 7.20
CA SER A 72 -20.51 -15.43 6.51
C SER A 72 -20.40 -16.65 7.43
N ILE A 73 -19.32 -16.74 8.22
CA ILE A 73 -19.11 -17.85 9.16
C ILE A 73 -20.22 -17.87 10.22
N GLN A 74 -20.65 -16.71 10.72
CA GLN A 74 -21.73 -16.64 11.70
C GLN A 74 -23.08 -17.06 11.11
N LEU A 75 -23.37 -16.73 9.85
CA LEU A 75 -24.58 -17.19 9.16
C LEU A 75 -24.62 -18.72 9.07
N VAL A 76 -23.51 -19.35 8.68
CA VAL A 76 -23.41 -20.82 8.64
C VAL A 76 -23.58 -21.43 10.02
N LYS A 77 -22.91 -20.88 11.04
CA LYS A 77 -23.09 -21.32 12.45
C LYS A 77 -24.55 -21.20 12.92
N ALA A 78 -25.25 -20.14 12.51
CA ALA A 78 -26.66 -19.93 12.87
C ALA A 78 -27.56 -21.01 12.25
N VAL A 79 -27.37 -21.36 10.98
CA VAL A 79 -28.12 -22.45 10.33
C VAL A 79 -27.78 -23.82 10.93
N ILE A 80 -26.51 -24.08 11.22
CA ILE A 80 -26.09 -25.29 11.95
C ILE A 80 -26.78 -25.39 13.32
N LYS A 81 -26.86 -24.28 14.07
CA LYS A 81 -27.58 -24.22 15.34
C LYS A 81 -29.08 -24.46 15.15
N ASN A 82 -29.69 -23.89 14.11
CA ASN A 82 -31.10 -24.11 13.79
C ASN A 82 -31.40 -25.59 13.48
N ALA A 83 -30.49 -26.29 12.82
CA ALA A 83 -30.64 -27.71 12.52
C ALA A 83 -30.38 -28.62 13.73
N LYS A 84 -29.23 -28.46 14.40
CA LYS A 84 -28.79 -29.38 15.47
C LYS A 84 -29.54 -29.15 16.80
N VAL A 85 -29.80 -27.90 17.15
CA VAL A 85 -30.37 -27.53 18.46
C VAL A 85 -31.86 -27.26 18.35
N LYS A 86 -32.27 -26.38 17.44
CA LYS A 86 -33.69 -26.01 17.28
C LYS A 86 -34.49 -26.99 16.43
N LYS A 87 -33.83 -27.99 15.84
CA LYS A 87 -34.41 -29.05 15.00
C LYS A 87 -35.35 -28.53 13.90
N LYS A 88 -34.97 -27.42 13.25
CA LYS A 88 -35.76 -26.81 12.16
C LYS A 88 -35.65 -27.69 10.90
N PRO A 89 -36.76 -28.21 10.33
CA PRO A 89 -36.71 -29.18 9.22
C PRO A 89 -35.96 -28.70 7.98
N LEU A 90 -36.18 -27.44 7.57
CA LEU A 90 -35.52 -26.87 6.39
C LEU A 90 -34.01 -26.73 6.57
N ALA A 91 -33.57 -26.33 7.77
CA ALA A 91 -32.15 -26.24 8.11
C ALA A 91 -31.46 -27.63 8.10
N ILE A 92 -32.15 -28.65 8.61
CA ILE A 92 -31.66 -30.04 8.61
C ILE A 92 -31.50 -30.54 7.17
N LYS A 93 -32.54 -30.33 6.34
CA LYS A 93 -32.52 -30.71 4.93
C LYS A 93 -31.35 -30.07 4.20
N GLU A 94 -31.17 -28.77 4.36
CA GLU A 94 -30.10 -28.02 3.70
C GLU A 94 -28.70 -28.52 4.08
N ILE A 95 -28.44 -28.75 5.38
CA ILE A 95 -27.13 -29.25 5.84
C ILE A 95 -26.86 -30.65 5.30
N ASN A 96 -27.88 -31.51 5.22
CA ASN A 96 -27.73 -32.86 4.69
C ASN A 96 -27.46 -32.85 3.18
N GLU A 97 -28.13 -31.96 2.43
CA GLU A 97 -27.88 -31.77 1.00
C GLU A 97 -26.45 -31.27 0.75
N LEU A 98 -25.97 -30.30 1.52
CA LEU A 98 -24.59 -29.81 1.43
C LEU A 98 -23.58 -30.92 1.75
N ARG A 99 -23.81 -31.71 2.81
CA ARG A 99 -22.96 -32.86 3.15
C ARG A 99 -22.91 -33.90 2.04
N ALA A 100 -24.05 -34.23 1.45
CA ALA A 100 -24.11 -35.17 0.34
C ALA A 100 -23.33 -34.63 -0.87
N GLY A 101 -23.47 -33.34 -1.18
CA GLY A 101 -22.69 -32.68 -2.24
C GLY A 101 -21.18 -32.74 -2.00
N PHE A 102 -20.74 -32.46 -0.77
CA PHE A 102 -19.30 -32.53 -0.42
C PHE A 102 -18.76 -33.96 -0.43
N ARG A 103 -19.55 -34.94 0.03
CA ARG A 103 -19.18 -36.35 -0.07
C ARG A 103 -18.88 -36.76 -1.51
N VAL A 104 -19.70 -36.33 -2.46
CA VAL A 104 -19.49 -36.62 -3.90
C VAL A 104 -18.20 -35.98 -4.42
N LEU A 105 -17.86 -34.77 -3.96
CA LEU A 105 -16.70 -34.01 -4.45
C LEU A 105 -15.38 -34.41 -3.78
N HIS A 106 -15.41 -34.83 -2.52
CA HIS A 106 -14.22 -35.06 -1.70
C HIS A 106 -14.01 -36.52 -1.26
N GLY A 107 -15.00 -37.40 -1.48
CA GLY A 107 -14.89 -38.83 -1.16
C GLY A 107 -15.00 -39.18 0.32
N GLU A 108 -15.40 -38.24 1.18
CA GLU A 108 -15.49 -38.44 2.63
C GLU A 108 -16.93 -38.49 3.13
N ASP A 109 -17.25 -39.51 3.93
CA ASP A 109 -18.60 -39.77 4.44
C ASP A 109 -19.03 -38.81 5.56
N ASN A 110 -18.09 -38.11 6.21
CA ASN A 110 -18.32 -37.26 7.38
C ASN A 110 -17.85 -35.80 7.21
N ALA A 111 -17.95 -35.25 6.00
CA ALA A 111 -17.58 -33.87 5.72
C ALA A 111 -18.20 -32.85 6.72
N ASP A 112 -17.36 -32.10 7.44
CA ASP A 112 -17.82 -30.99 8.26
C ASP A 112 -18.10 -29.76 7.37
N VAL A 113 -19.38 -29.44 7.23
CA VAL A 113 -19.87 -28.30 6.45
C VAL A 113 -19.22 -26.99 6.91
N LEU A 114 -19.00 -26.83 8.22
CA LEU A 114 -18.40 -25.58 8.72
C LEU A 114 -16.94 -25.47 8.32
N GLU A 115 -16.18 -26.55 8.44
CA GLU A 115 -14.75 -26.60 8.10
C GLU A 115 -14.54 -26.32 6.61
N ILE A 116 -15.26 -27.04 5.74
CA ILE A 116 -15.22 -26.83 4.28
C ILE A 116 -15.61 -25.39 3.92
N PHE A 117 -16.59 -24.81 4.63
CA PHE A 117 -16.95 -23.41 4.41
C PHE A 117 -15.81 -22.47 4.79
N GLN A 118 -15.20 -22.67 5.95
CA GLN A 118 -14.09 -21.85 6.43
C GLN A 118 -12.89 -21.90 5.48
N ASP A 119 -12.56 -23.07 4.92
CA ASP A 119 -11.51 -23.22 3.92
C ASP A 119 -11.81 -22.43 2.64
N ASN A 120 -13.06 -22.47 2.18
CA ASN A 120 -13.49 -21.69 1.01
C ASN A 120 -13.38 -20.18 1.25
N ILE A 121 -13.76 -19.73 2.45
CA ILE A 121 -13.66 -18.32 2.86
C ILE A 121 -12.20 -17.89 2.95
N GLU A 122 -11.32 -18.70 3.54
CA GLU A 122 -9.89 -18.41 3.64
C GLU A 122 -9.25 -18.35 2.25
N SER A 123 -9.61 -19.27 1.35
CA SER A 123 -9.13 -19.27 -0.03
C SER A 123 -9.61 -18.02 -0.80
N LEU A 124 -10.87 -17.62 -0.65
CA LEU A 124 -11.38 -16.37 -1.23
C LEU A 124 -10.63 -15.14 -0.67
N ALA A 125 -10.44 -15.08 0.65
CA ALA A 125 -9.72 -14.00 1.31
C ALA A 125 -8.27 -13.88 0.80
N LYS A 126 -7.58 -15.01 0.63
CA LYS A 126 -6.24 -15.07 0.02
C LYS A 126 -6.27 -14.62 -1.44
N GLY A 127 -7.25 -15.05 -2.23
CA GLY A 127 -7.41 -14.64 -3.62
C GLY A 127 -7.57 -13.11 -3.77
N ILE A 128 -8.48 -12.51 -2.98
CA ILE A 128 -8.67 -11.05 -2.95
C ILE A 128 -7.39 -10.33 -2.47
N GLY A 129 -6.70 -10.89 -1.47
CA GLY A 129 -5.41 -10.37 -1.00
C GLY A 129 -4.33 -10.38 -2.08
N ASN A 130 -4.28 -11.42 -2.91
CA ASN A 130 -3.31 -11.53 -4.01
C ASN A 130 -3.58 -10.53 -5.14
N ILE A 131 -4.85 -10.23 -5.44
CA ILE A 131 -5.24 -9.23 -6.45
C ILE A 131 -4.61 -7.86 -6.14
N ILE A 132 -4.62 -7.47 -4.87
CA ILE A 132 -4.17 -6.14 -4.43
C ILE A 132 -2.66 -6.05 -4.21
N THR A 133 -1.99 -7.16 -3.90
CA THR A 133 -0.54 -7.19 -3.66
C THR A 133 0.28 -7.36 -4.93
N ASN A 134 -0.25 -8.06 -5.95
CA ASN A 134 0.57 -8.55 -7.07
C ASN A 134 0.75 -7.58 -8.25
N ASN A 135 0.27 -6.34 -8.20
CA ASN A 135 0.40 -5.39 -9.32
C ASN A 135 0.42 -3.95 -8.83
N ILE A 136 1.52 -3.59 -8.18
CA ILE A 136 1.79 -2.22 -7.75
C ILE A 136 2.21 -1.39 -8.96
N ARG A 137 1.60 -0.22 -9.15
CA ARG A 137 2.02 0.76 -10.16
C ARG A 137 2.70 1.95 -9.48
N TYR A 138 3.72 2.46 -10.16
CA TYR A 138 4.39 3.70 -9.82
C TYR A 138 4.02 4.73 -10.88
N GLU A 139 3.33 5.79 -10.47
CA GLU A 139 2.95 6.89 -11.36
C GLU A 139 3.42 8.22 -10.79
N PRO A 140 3.56 9.27 -11.63
CA PRO A 140 3.91 10.61 -11.16
C PRO A 140 2.92 11.11 -10.10
N ASP A 141 3.42 11.63 -8.98
CA ASP A 141 2.57 12.23 -7.95
C ASP A 141 2.06 13.60 -8.44
N THR A 142 0.79 13.65 -8.84
CA THR A 142 0.10 14.87 -9.30
C THR A 142 -0.63 15.62 -8.18
N SER A 143 -0.44 15.24 -6.92
CA SER A 143 -1.06 15.92 -5.78
C SER A 143 -0.67 17.39 -5.68
N LYS A 144 -1.54 18.20 -5.06
CA LYS A 144 -1.27 19.61 -4.78
C LYS A 144 0.01 19.79 -3.97
N GLU A 145 0.29 18.86 -3.06
CA GLU A 145 1.49 18.81 -2.24
C GLU A 145 2.75 18.60 -3.09
N ALA A 146 2.78 17.59 -3.96
CA ALA A 146 3.92 17.33 -4.84
C ALA A 146 4.21 18.49 -5.79
N LEU A 147 3.15 19.10 -6.36
CA LEU A 147 3.27 20.31 -7.19
C LEU A 147 3.81 21.49 -6.38
N ARG A 148 3.33 21.70 -5.14
CA ARG A 148 3.85 22.72 -4.21
C ARG A 148 5.33 22.50 -3.91
N PHE A 149 5.78 21.25 -3.71
CA PHE A 149 7.18 20.95 -3.46
C PHE A 149 8.07 21.26 -4.66
N LYS A 150 7.70 20.80 -5.87
CA LYS A 150 8.44 21.14 -7.11
C LYS A 150 8.57 22.64 -7.28
N ARG A 151 7.47 23.37 -7.09
CA ARG A 151 7.45 24.84 -7.19
C ARG A 151 8.38 25.48 -6.16
N ARG A 152 8.21 25.17 -4.87
CA ARG A 152 8.99 25.79 -3.79
C ARG A 152 10.49 25.47 -3.84
N LEU A 153 10.88 24.28 -4.34
CA LEU A 153 12.30 23.93 -4.55
C LEU A 153 12.98 24.91 -5.53
N SER A 154 12.23 25.42 -6.51
CA SER A 154 12.71 26.41 -7.48
C SER A 154 12.58 27.86 -7.00
N GLU A 155 11.54 28.20 -6.26
CA GLU A 155 11.24 29.59 -5.86
C GLU A 155 12.08 30.07 -4.67
N ILE A 156 12.21 29.26 -3.62
CA ILE A 156 12.86 29.71 -2.39
C ILE A 156 14.32 30.06 -2.67
N ASP A 157 14.74 31.27 -2.33
CA ASP A 157 16.15 31.65 -2.42
C ASP A 157 16.96 30.94 -1.33
N VAL A 158 17.83 30.03 -1.77
CA VAL A 158 18.75 29.27 -0.92
C VAL A 158 19.76 30.16 -0.18
N ASN A 159 20.02 31.38 -0.70
CA ASN A 159 20.91 32.39 -0.10
C ASN A 159 20.19 33.38 0.81
N GLY A 160 18.85 33.34 0.87
CA GLY A 160 18.07 34.28 1.67
C GLY A 160 18.20 34.01 3.16
N ARG A 161 18.23 35.09 3.96
CA ARG A 161 18.15 35.05 5.45
C ARG A 161 19.07 33.99 6.08
N LEU A 162 20.35 33.97 5.70
CA LEU A 162 21.29 32.96 6.17
C LEU A 162 21.49 33.04 7.69
N PRO A 163 21.54 31.90 8.39
CA PRO A 163 21.83 31.88 9.81
C PRO A 163 23.29 32.22 10.12
N ARG A 164 23.56 32.56 11.38
CA ARG A 164 24.93 32.84 11.86
C ARG A 164 25.83 31.60 11.76
N LYS A 165 25.32 30.41 12.13
CA LYS A 165 26.03 29.13 12.13
C LYS A 165 25.56 28.24 10.97
N ARG A 166 26.41 27.28 10.55
CA ARG A 166 26.02 26.25 9.59
C ARG A 166 24.84 25.46 10.14
N ASN A 167 23.82 25.25 9.32
CA ASN A 167 22.56 24.60 9.70
C ASN A 167 22.18 23.45 8.77
N PHE A 168 22.96 23.20 7.72
CA PHE A 168 22.73 22.12 6.76
C PHE A 168 23.97 21.25 6.63
N TYR A 169 23.78 19.94 6.62
CA TYR A 169 24.79 18.99 6.17
C TYR A 169 24.15 17.85 5.38
N SER A 170 24.92 17.29 4.45
CA SER A 170 24.57 16.07 3.74
C SER A 170 25.82 15.23 3.44
N ARG A 171 25.65 13.91 3.33
CA ARG A 171 26.71 12.95 3.00
C ARG A 171 26.43 12.23 1.69
N HIS A 172 27.45 12.13 0.85
CA HIS A 172 27.37 11.61 -0.52
C HIS A 172 28.52 10.65 -0.83
N THR A 173 28.35 9.84 -1.87
CA THR A 173 29.47 9.10 -2.49
C THR A 173 30.38 10.08 -3.25
N ASP A 174 31.59 9.64 -3.58
CA ASP A 174 32.54 10.43 -4.35
C ASP A 174 31.98 10.83 -5.73
N ALA A 175 31.29 9.90 -6.40
CA ALA A 175 30.69 10.12 -7.71
C ALA A 175 29.58 11.17 -7.66
N THR A 176 28.62 11.06 -6.74
CA THR A 176 27.54 12.04 -6.57
C THR A 176 28.11 13.41 -6.19
N TYR A 177 29.09 13.47 -5.28
CA TYR A 177 29.70 14.73 -4.89
C TYR A 177 30.40 15.41 -6.08
N ALA A 178 31.21 14.65 -6.83
CA ALA A 178 31.93 15.19 -7.98
C ALA A 178 30.98 15.72 -9.06
N LYS A 179 29.92 14.96 -9.38
CA LYS A 179 28.93 15.30 -10.42
C LYS A 179 28.19 16.62 -10.14
N HIS A 180 27.93 16.93 -8.87
CA HIS A 180 27.06 18.05 -8.49
C HIS A 180 27.80 19.25 -7.92
N PHE A 181 28.97 19.02 -7.32
CA PHE A 181 29.67 20.03 -6.53
C PHE A 181 31.13 20.23 -6.90
N LYS A 182 31.67 19.54 -7.92
CA LYS A 182 32.99 19.83 -8.50
C LYS A 182 32.86 20.16 -9.99
N ASN A 183 33.43 21.29 -10.41
CA ASN A 183 33.74 21.53 -11.83
C ASN A 183 35.16 21.05 -12.06
N ASN A 184 35.35 20.29 -13.14
CA ASN A 184 36.59 19.98 -13.85
C ASN A 184 37.78 20.92 -13.52
N GLY A 185 38.50 20.66 -12.43
CA GLY A 185 39.83 21.25 -12.17
C GLY A 185 39.93 22.71 -11.71
N VAL A 186 38.86 23.51 -11.63
CA VAL A 186 39.03 24.97 -11.38
C VAL A 186 39.18 25.35 -9.89
N PHE A 187 38.67 24.55 -8.94
CA PHE A 187 38.69 24.91 -7.51
C PHE A 187 38.78 23.72 -6.56
N LYS A 188 39.61 23.80 -5.51
CA LYS A 188 39.78 22.74 -4.51
C LYS A 188 38.56 22.63 -3.58
N ALA A 189 38.31 21.41 -3.10
CA ALA A 189 37.24 21.15 -2.13
C ALA A 189 37.52 21.92 -0.82
N GLY A 190 36.57 22.73 -0.36
CA GLY A 190 36.73 23.60 0.82
C GLY A 190 36.98 25.09 0.50
N GLU A 191 37.34 25.43 -0.75
CA GLU A 191 37.66 26.80 -1.17
C GLU A 191 36.53 27.47 -1.98
N ARG A 192 35.43 26.76 -2.27
CA ARG A 192 34.29 27.36 -2.98
C ARG A 192 33.52 28.32 -2.07
N PRO A 193 33.15 29.53 -2.54
CA PRO A 193 32.21 30.36 -1.82
C PRO A 193 30.93 29.55 -1.57
N ASP A 194 30.52 29.53 -0.31
CA ASP A 194 29.34 28.85 0.22
C ASP A 194 28.08 29.08 -0.66
N ALA A 195 28.00 30.24 -1.31
CA ALA A 195 26.94 30.63 -2.25
C ALA A 195 26.88 29.79 -3.53
N TYR A 196 28.02 29.38 -4.08
CA TYR A 196 28.06 28.51 -5.27
C TYR A 196 27.48 27.13 -4.93
N ASN A 197 27.96 26.53 -3.84
CA ASN A 197 27.51 25.19 -3.42
C ASN A 197 26.01 25.18 -3.10
N ARG A 198 25.50 26.27 -2.48
CA ARG A 198 24.06 26.49 -2.29
C ARG A 198 23.29 26.52 -3.61
N ARG A 199 23.75 27.29 -4.60
CA ARG A 199 23.09 27.38 -5.92
C ARG A 199 23.11 26.04 -6.65
N ALA A 200 24.25 25.34 -6.64
CA ALA A 200 24.40 24.02 -7.24
C ALA A 200 23.47 22.99 -6.58
N LEU A 201 23.33 23.03 -5.25
CA LEU A 201 22.37 22.23 -4.50
C LEU A 201 20.95 22.54 -4.96
N LYS A 202 20.53 23.81 -4.91
CA LYS A 202 19.19 24.24 -5.31
C LYS A 202 18.84 23.79 -6.73
N HIS A 203 19.73 24.07 -7.68
CA HIS A 203 19.54 23.69 -9.07
C HIS A 203 19.41 22.18 -9.24
N SER A 204 20.32 21.40 -8.63
CA SER A 204 20.31 19.94 -8.76
C SER A 204 19.03 19.33 -8.15
N LEU A 205 18.58 19.84 -7.00
CA LEU A 205 17.35 19.35 -6.37
C LEU A 205 16.11 19.74 -7.17
N ALA A 206 16.01 20.97 -7.67
CA ALA A 206 14.86 21.41 -8.45
C ALA A 206 14.72 20.67 -9.79
N THR A 207 15.84 20.35 -10.44
CA THR A 207 15.84 19.67 -11.76
C THR A 207 15.68 18.15 -11.68
N ARG A 208 16.04 17.54 -10.54
CA ARG A 208 16.03 16.08 -10.36
C ARG A 208 14.95 15.58 -9.40
N ALA A 209 14.14 16.49 -8.84
CA ALA A 209 13.01 16.11 -8.00
C ALA A 209 11.97 15.34 -8.81
N ASP A 210 12.01 14.02 -8.68
CA ASP A 210 11.01 13.13 -9.23
C ASP A 210 10.17 12.55 -8.09
N PHE A 211 8.88 12.84 -8.12
CA PHE A 211 7.93 12.48 -7.08
C PHE A 211 6.95 11.47 -7.65
N MET A 212 6.89 10.30 -7.03
CA MET A 212 6.08 9.18 -7.47
C MET A 212 5.12 8.76 -6.37
N ILE A 213 3.98 8.23 -6.80
CA ILE A 213 3.04 7.57 -5.93
C ILE A 213 2.97 6.09 -6.29
N GLU A 214 2.94 5.28 -5.25
CA GLU A 214 2.75 3.84 -5.36
C GLU A 214 1.29 3.53 -5.00
N HIS A 215 0.53 2.98 -5.95
CA HIS A 215 -0.84 2.54 -5.73
C HIS A 215 -1.09 1.14 -6.27
N VAL A 216 -2.13 0.51 -5.73
CA VAL A 216 -2.68 -0.72 -6.31
C VAL A 216 -3.17 -0.39 -7.72
N ASN A 217 -2.86 -1.22 -8.71
CA ASN A 217 -3.39 -1.06 -10.06
C ASN A 217 -4.92 -0.80 -10.01
N PRO A 218 -5.41 0.33 -10.58
CA PRO A 218 -6.83 0.71 -10.49
C PRO A 218 -7.80 -0.37 -10.96
N ASP A 219 -7.44 -1.13 -12.00
CA ASP A 219 -8.27 -2.20 -12.54
C ASP A 219 -8.38 -3.37 -11.56
N GLN A 220 -7.26 -3.71 -10.90
CA GLN A 220 -7.21 -4.77 -9.89
C GLN A 220 -7.94 -4.34 -8.61
N PHE A 221 -7.76 -3.09 -8.20
CA PHE A 221 -8.50 -2.51 -7.08
C PHE A 221 -10.01 -2.55 -7.35
N LYS A 222 -10.45 -2.18 -8.56
CA LYS A 222 -11.85 -2.26 -8.99
C LYS A 222 -12.35 -3.71 -8.99
N LYS A 223 -11.58 -4.66 -9.50
CA LYS A 223 -11.90 -6.10 -9.47
C LYS A 223 -12.11 -6.59 -8.03
N ALA A 224 -11.15 -6.32 -7.13
CA ALA A 224 -11.26 -6.69 -5.72
C ALA A 224 -12.49 -6.05 -5.03
N PHE A 225 -12.77 -4.79 -5.35
CA PHE A 225 -13.91 -4.06 -4.80
C PHE A 225 -15.27 -4.64 -5.27
N GLU A 226 -15.40 -5.01 -6.54
CA GLU A 226 -16.63 -5.64 -7.05
C GLU A 226 -16.87 -7.02 -6.43
N LEU A 227 -15.81 -7.83 -6.24
CA LEU A 227 -15.91 -9.10 -5.52
C LEU A 227 -16.41 -8.90 -4.08
N LEU A 228 -15.86 -7.92 -3.37
CA LEU A 228 -16.29 -7.55 -2.02
C LEU A 228 -17.73 -7.07 -1.97
N LYS A 229 -18.18 -6.31 -2.97
CA LYS A 229 -19.54 -5.80 -3.06
C LYS A 229 -20.55 -6.94 -3.22
N ARG A 230 -20.24 -7.92 -4.08
CA ARG A 230 -21.05 -9.13 -4.26
C ARG A 230 -21.10 -9.97 -2.99
N TRP A 231 -19.95 -10.18 -2.35
CA TRP A 231 -19.88 -10.90 -1.07
C TRP A 231 -20.73 -10.24 0.01
N ASN A 232 -20.64 -8.91 0.14
CA ASN A 232 -21.47 -8.16 1.09
C ASN A 232 -22.97 -8.26 0.77
N ALA A 233 -23.35 -8.27 -0.51
CA ALA A 233 -24.75 -8.38 -0.92
C ALA A 233 -25.36 -9.72 -0.48
N ILE A 234 -24.69 -10.85 -0.76
CA ILE A 234 -25.20 -12.18 -0.37
C ILE A 234 -25.23 -12.35 1.15
N ASN A 235 -24.23 -11.83 1.87
CA ASN A 235 -24.23 -11.83 3.33
C ASN A 235 -25.42 -11.03 3.91
N LYS A 236 -25.70 -9.86 3.34
CA LYS A 236 -26.82 -9.02 3.77
C LYS A 236 -28.16 -9.70 3.52
N GLU A 237 -28.34 -10.26 2.33
CA GLU A 237 -29.58 -10.96 1.94
C GLU A 237 -29.91 -12.10 2.91
N ILE A 238 -28.96 -12.99 3.15
CA ILE A 238 -29.16 -14.14 4.05
C ILE A 238 -29.34 -13.69 5.49
N ASN A 239 -28.57 -12.69 5.94
CA ASN A 239 -28.73 -12.15 7.29
C ASN A 239 -30.13 -11.56 7.50
N THR A 240 -30.64 -10.78 6.53
CA THR A 240 -32.00 -10.25 6.57
C THR A 240 -33.04 -11.37 6.61
N ALA A 241 -32.93 -12.37 5.74
CA ALA A 241 -33.84 -13.51 5.75
C ALA A 241 -33.85 -14.25 7.10
N LEU A 242 -32.68 -14.49 7.71
CA LEU A 242 -32.60 -15.13 9.03
C LEU A 242 -33.21 -14.28 10.15
N LEU A 243 -33.09 -12.95 10.07
CA LEU A 243 -33.74 -12.03 11.02
C LEU A 243 -35.27 -12.02 10.86
N GLU A 244 -35.76 -12.18 9.63
CA GLU A 244 -37.19 -12.28 9.30
C GLU A 244 -37.79 -13.66 9.60
N GLY A 245 -36.99 -14.59 10.13
CA GLY A 245 -37.46 -15.89 10.62
C GLY A 245 -37.15 -17.08 9.71
N ALA A 246 -36.42 -16.87 8.60
CA ALA A 246 -35.87 -17.98 7.83
C ALA A 246 -34.93 -18.82 8.71
N SER A 247 -34.79 -20.10 8.34
CA SER A 247 -33.94 -21.04 9.08
C SER A 247 -32.87 -21.72 8.22
N HIS A 248 -32.86 -21.43 6.92
CA HIS A 248 -32.02 -22.00 5.87
C HIS A 248 -31.51 -20.86 4.96
N GLY A 249 -30.72 -21.18 3.93
CA GLY A 249 -30.22 -20.25 2.91
C GLY A 249 -28.70 -20.28 2.71
N ILE A 250 -27.98 -21.11 3.47
CA ILE A 250 -26.51 -21.19 3.35
C ILE A 250 -26.04 -21.86 2.06
N THR A 251 -26.90 -22.59 1.35
CA THR A 251 -26.56 -23.18 0.05
C THR A 251 -26.21 -22.13 -0.99
N GLU A 252 -26.99 -21.04 -1.03
CA GLU A 252 -26.72 -19.92 -1.93
C GLU A 252 -25.43 -19.19 -1.53
N LEU A 253 -25.16 -19.08 -0.21
CA LEU A 253 -23.88 -18.57 0.27
C LEU A 253 -22.70 -19.43 -0.23
N PHE A 254 -22.78 -20.75 -0.12
CA PHE A 254 -21.74 -21.65 -0.61
C PHE A 254 -21.48 -21.51 -2.10
N LYS A 255 -22.56 -21.43 -2.91
CA LYS A 255 -22.46 -21.24 -4.37
C LYS A 255 -21.75 -19.92 -4.69
N GLU A 256 -22.20 -18.82 -4.09
CA GLU A 256 -21.63 -17.50 -4.36
C GLU A 256 -20.17 -17.41 -3.90
N ILE A 257 -19.83 -17.89 -2.70
CA ILE A 257 -18.43 -17.92 -2.22
C ILE A 257 -17.55 -18.74 -3.16
N THR A 258 -18.04 -19.87 -3.66
CA THR A 258 -17.28 -20.70 -4.61
C THR A 258 -17.07 -19.99 -5.95
N ALA A 259 -18.07 -19.26 -6.45
CA ALA A 259 -17.96 -18.45 -7.66
C ALA A 259 -16.96 -17.30 -7.49
N LEU A 260 -17.09 -16.52 -6.40
CA LEU A 260 -16.18 -15.43 -6.07
C LEU A 260 -14.73 -15.95 -5.91
N LYS A 261 -14.55 -17.11 -5.28
CA LYS A 261 -13.23 -17.74 -5.12
C LYS A 261 -12.59 -18.06 -6.47
N LYS A 262 -13.37 -18.59 -7.43
CA LYS A 262 -12.87 -18.87 -8.79
C LYS A 262 -12.46 -17.59 -9.50
N GLU A 263 -13.29 -16.55 -9.46
CA GLU A 263 -13.00 -15.25 -10.08
C GLU A 263 -11.79 -14.54 -9.44
N ALA A 264 -11.60 -14.71 -8.13
CA ALA A 264 -10.48 -14.12 -7.39
C ALA A 264 -9.13 -14.77 -7.71
N ASN A 265 -9.13 -16.05 -8.08
CA ASN A 265 -7.92 -16.84 -8.38
C ASN A 265 -7.58 -16.90 -9.88
N GLN A 266 -8.37 -16.24 -10.73
CA GLN A 266 -8.09 -16.00 -12.16
C GLN A 266 -7.39 -14.66 -12.34
#